data_AF-A0A5M3XFJ2-F1
#
_entry.id   AF-A0A5M3XFJ2-F1
#
_cell.length_a   1.000
_cell.length_b   1.000
_cell.length_c   1.000
_cell.angle_alpha   90.00
_cell.angle_beta   90.00
_cell.angle_gamma   90.00
#
_symmetry.space_group_name_H-M   'P 1'
#
loop_
_entity.id
_entity.type
_entity.pdbx_description
1 polymer ?
#
loop_
_entity_poly.entity_id
_entity_poly.type
_entity_poly.pdbx_seq_one_letter_code
_entity_poly.pdbx_strand_id
1 'polypeptide(L)'
;MYGDPNAVPFVGDWDGDGRDTVSAYDPGAGRFFISNNPASGQAQYTFLYGDPNAVPFVGDWDGDGKDNMGVRMGNGFYMRTSPVTTATETTHLVAYGDAGDLPVIGDWDGDGKDSQGIVR
;
A
#
# COMPACT_ATOMS: atom_id res chain seq x y z
N MET A 1 -2.34 15.92 -6.65
CA MET A 1 -2.45 15.89 -8.13
C MET A 1 -1.48 14.83 -8.61
N TYR A 2 -1.90 13.94 -9.50
CA TYR A 2 -0.97 13.12 -10.26
C TYR A 2 -0.09 14.07 -11.11
N GLY A 3 1.23 13.88 -11.11
CA GLY A 3 2.13 14.82 -11.80
C GLY A 3 3.55 14.94 -11.24
N ASP A 4 3.90 14.23 -10.16
CA ASP A 4 5.31 14.00 -9.85
C ASP A 4 5.87 12.98 -10.87
N PRO A 5 6.87 13.33 -11.68
CA PRO A 5 7.44 12.41 -12.67
C PRO A 5 8.09 11.16 -12.05
N ASN A 6 8.34 11.16 -10.73
CA ASN A 6 8.88 10.01 -10.01
C ASN A 6 7.81 9.20 -9.26
N ALA A 7 6.53 9.58 -9.38
CA ALA A 7 5.47 8.82 -8.75
C ALA A 7 5.32 7.44 -9.40
N VAL A 8 5.24 6.41 -8.56
CA VAL A 8 5.04 5.02 -8.94
C VAL A 8 3.54 4.72 -8.91
N PRO A 9 2.94 4.23 -10.01
CA PRO A 9 1.55 3.81 -9.99
C PRO A 9 1.39 2.50 -9.21
N PHE A 10 0.27 2.36 -8.51
CA PHE A 10 -0.18 1.12 -7.90
C PHE A 10 -1.70 1.01 -7.99
N VAL A 11 -2.24 -0.16 -7.69
CA VAL A 11 -3.68 -0.46 -7.82
C VAL A 11 -4.19 -1.09 -6.54
N GLY A 12 -5.49 -0.91 -6.28
CA GLY A 12 -6.21 -1.60 -5.22
C GLY A 12 -7.68 -1.17 -5.14
N ASP A 13 -8.47 -1.98 -4.45
CA ASP A 13 -9.87 -1.74 -4.11
C ASP A 13 -9.97 -1.02 -2.76
N TRP A 14 -9.94 0.31 -2.78
CA TRP A 14 -9.88 1.09 -1.55
C TRP A 14 -11.24 1.27 -0.85
N ASP A 15 -12.36 0.99 -1.52
CA ASP A 15 -13.71 1.12 -0.96
C ASP A 15 -14.50 -0.19 -0.83
N GLY A 16 -13.98 -1.30 -1.33
CA GLY A 16 -14.57 -2.62 -1.22
C GLY A 16 -15.70 -2.85 -2.22
N ASP A 17 -15.69 -2.16 -3.38
CA ASP A 17 -16.69 -2.35 -4.43
C ASP A 17 -16.36 -3.51 -5.38
N GLY A 18 -15.22 -4.18 -5.16
CA GLY A 18 -14.69 -5.26 -5.96
C GLY A 18 -13.95 -4.79 -7.21
N ARG A 19 -13.58 -3.50 -7.32
CA ARG A 19 -12.84 -2.95 -8.46
C ARG A 19 -11.59 -2.19 -8.02
N ASP A 20 -10.47 -2.65 -8.56
CA ASP A 20 -9.23 -1.92 -8.42
C ASP A 20 -9.24 -0.58 -9.14
N THR A 21 -8.66 0.42 -8.50
CA THR A 21 -8.45 1.76 -9.08
C THR A 21 -7.00 2.18 -8.98
N VAL A 22 -6.56 3.00 -9.95
CA VAL A 22 -5.16 3.44 -10.04
C VAL A 22 -4.88 4.58 -9.07
N SER A 23 -3.88 4.37 -8.24
CA SER A 23 -3.33 5.31 -7.27
C SER A 23 -1.84 5.55 -7.54
N ALA A 24 -1.22 6.48 -6.81
CA ALA A 24 0.19 6.83 -7.03
C ALA A 24 0.94 7.04 -5.71
N TYR A 25 2.21 6.66 -5.70
CA TYR A 25 3.12 6.79 -4.57
C TYR A 25 4.32 7.62 -4.97
N ASP A 26 4.62 8.69 -4.24
CA ASP A 26 5.87 9.44 -4.37
C ASP A 26 6.90 8.85 -3.40
N PRO A 27 7.88 8.06 -3.90
CA PRO A 27 8.91 7.46 -3.05
C PRO A 27 9.85 8.50 -2.46
N GLY A 28 10.08 9.64 -3.11
CA GLY A 28 10.97 10.68 -2.60
C GLY A 28 10.44 11.34 -1.32
N ALA A 29 9.12 11.40 -1.17
CA ALA A 29 8.47 11.95 0.02
C ALA A 29 7.86 10.90 0.96
N GLY A 30 7.77 9.62 0.55
CA GLY A 30 7.00 8.62 1.27
C GLY A 30 5.50 8.92 1.27
N ARG A 31 4.96 9.44 0.16
CA ARG A 31 3.61 9.99 0.08
C ARG A 31 2.69 9.14 -0.80
N PHE A 32 1.52 8.81 -0.27
CA PHE A 32 0.45 8.11 -0.99
C PHE A 32 -0.59 9.09 -1.53
N PHE A 33 -1.09 8.80 -2.73
CA PHE A 33 -2.19 9.49 -3.40
C PHE A 33 -3.24 8.46 -3.81
N ILE A 34 -4.38 8.41 -3.13
CA ILE A 34 -5.42 7.41 -3.32
C ILE A 34 -6.62 7.99 -4.07
N SER A 35 -7.17 7.25 -5.03
CA SER A 35 -8.37 7.66 -5.77
C SER A 35 -9.21 6.46 -6.23
N ASN A 36 -10.48 6.44 -5.85
CA ASN A 36 -11.51 5.52 -6.36
C ASN A 36 -12.09 6.02 -7.69
N ASN A 37 -11.68 7.20 -8.16
CA ASN A 37 -12.08 7.76 -9.43
C ASN A 37 -10.87 8.38 -10.16
N PRO A 38 -10.00 7.53 -10.75
CA PRO A 38 -8.79 8.00 -11.43
C PRO A 38 -9.10 8.89 -12.64
N ALA A 39 -10.31 8.80 -13.23
CA ALA A 39 -10.72 9.62 -14.36
C ALA A 39 -10.74 11.13 -14.05
N SER A 40 -10.84 11.50 -12.76
CA SER A 40 -10.78 12.89 -12.31
C SER A 40 -9.37 13.50 -12.36
N GLY A 41 -8.32 12.67 -12.42
CA GLY A 41 -6.93 13.12 -12.27
C GLY A 41 -6.61 13.70 -10.88
N GLN A 42 -7.48 13.51 -9.90
CA GLN A 42 -7.31 14.00 -8.53
C GLN A 42 -7.30 12.84 -7.54
N ALA A 43 -6.44 12.97 -6.53
CA ALA A 43 -6.43 12.07 -5.38
C ALA A 43 -7.53 12.50 -4.41
N GLN A 44 -8.33 11.55 -3.95
CA GLN A 44 -9.31 11.76 -2.89
C GLN A 44 -8.63 11.80 -1.51
N TYR A 45 -7.56 11.03 -1.34
CA TYR A 45 -6.78 11.01 -0.10
C TYR A 45 -5.29 11.19 -0.39
N THR A 46 -4.61 11.87 0.52
CA THR A 46 -3.16 12.06 0.46
C THR A 46 -2.58 12.06 1.86
N PHE A 47 -1.58 11.22 2.10
CA PHE A 47 -0.93 11.08 3.40
C PHE A 47 0.51 10.58 3.24
N LEU A 48 1.31 10.76 4.28
CA LEU A 48 2.65 10.20 4.37
C LEU A 48 2.61 8.86 5.09
N TYR A 49 3.35 7.88 4.60
CA TYR A 49 3.53 6.60 5.28
C TYR A 49 4.86 5.98 4.85
N GLY A 50 5.70 5.68 5.84
CA GLY A 50 7.09 5.27 5.62
C GLY A 50 8.08 6.42 5.43
N ASP A 51 9.35 6.04 5.40
CA ASP A 51 10.46 6.93 5.10
C ASP A 51 10.64 7.11 3.58
N PRO A 52 11.34 8.18 3.15
CA PRO A 52 11.77 8.31 1.76
C PRO A 52 12.47 7.05 1.23
N ASN A 53 12.08 6.64 0.01
CA ASN A 53 12.52 5.45 -0.71
C ASN A 53 12.05 4.11 -0.12
N ALA A 54 11.06 4.11 0.76
CA ALA A 54 10.36 2.89 1.11
C ALA A 54 9.67 2.28 -0.13
N VAL A 55 9.53 0.95 -0.17
CA VAL A 55 8.88 0.25 -1.29
C VAL A 55 7.42 0.01 -0.94
N PRO A 56 6.44 0.58 -1.68
CA PRO A 56 5.03 0.40 -1.36
C PRO A 56 4.55 -1.00 -1.72
N PHE A 57 3.53 -1.49 -1.02
CA PHE A 57 2.78 -2.69 -1.36
C PHE A 57 1.31 -2.56 -0.91
N VAL A 58 0.45 -3.43 -1.43
CA VAL A 58 -1.02 -3.36 -1.29
C VAL A 58 -1.58 -4.77 -1.05
N GLY A 59 -2.64 -4.87 -0.25
CA GLY A 59 -3.45 -6.08 -0.05
C GLY A 59 -4.44 -5.96 1.11
N ASP A 60 -5.35 -6.92 1.26
CA ASP A 60 -6.36 -6.98 2.33
C ASP A 60 -5.89 -7.89 3.48
N TRP A 61 -5.02 -7.38 4.36
CA TRP A 61 -4.52 -8.16 5.51
C TRP A 61 -5.43 -8.12 6.74
N ASP A 62 -6.42 -7.22 6.78
CA ASP A 62 -7.38 -7.17 7.88
C ASP A 62 -8.65 -8.00 7.61
N GLY A 63 -8.91 -8.34 6.35
CA GLY A 63 -9.98 -9.21 5.87
C GLY A 63 -11.32 -8.49 5.79
N ASP A 64 -11.33 -7.16 5.61
CA ASP A 64 -12.55 -6.36 5.51
C ASP A 64 -13.07 -6.21 4.07
N GLY A 65 -12.38 -6.80 3.10
CA GLY A 65 -12.69 -6.73 1.69
C GLY A 65 -12.18 -5.45 1.01
N LYS A 66 -11.37 -4.63 1.69
CA LYS A 66 -10.69 -3.47 1.10
C LYS A 66 -9.19 -3.65 1.15
N ASP A 67 -8.56 -3.23 0.07
CA ASP A 67 -7.12 -3.15 0.03
C ASP A 67 -6.60 -2.09 1.00
N ASN A 68 -5.54 -2.47 1.69
CA ASN A 68 -4.77 -1.62 2.56
C ASN A 68 -3.41 -1.30 1.92
N MET A 69 -2.72 -0.27 2.42
CA MET A 69 -1.38 0.12 1.95
C MET A 69 -0.31 -0.16 2.99
N GLY A 70 0.84 -0.62 2.53
CA GLY A 70 2.00 -0.91 3.34
C GLY A 70 3.28 -0.41 2.68
N VAL A 71 4.36 -0.37 3.45
CA VAL A 71 5.68 -0.03 2.96
C VAL A 71 6.72 -1.01 3.50
N ARG A 72 7.68 -1.37 2.65
CA ARG A 72 8.86 -2.14 3.02
C ARG A 72 10.05 -1.21 3.22
N MET A 73 10.67 -1.31 4.39
CA MET A 73 11.87 -0.55 4.76
C MET A 73 12.89 -1.51 5.39
N GLY A 74 14.06 -1.64 4.75
CA GLY A 74 15.03 -2.67 5.13
C GLY A 74 14.43 -4.08 4.96
N ASN A 75 14.34 -4.85 6.05
CA ASN A 75 13.66 -6.14 6.08
C ASN A 75 12.28 -6.09 6.77
N GLY A 76 11.81 -4.90 7.15
CA GLY A 76 10.52 -4.71 7.81
C GLY A 76 9.38 -4.47 6.83
N PHE A 77 8.29 -5.20 7.01
CA PHE A 77 6.97 -4.90 6.43
C PHE A 77 6.20 -4.04 7.43
N TYR A 78 5.76 -2.86 7.00
CA TYR A 78 4.98 -1.92 7.79
C TYR A 78 3.59 -1.84 7.15
N MET A 79 2.62 -2.44 7.82
CA MET A 79 1.25 -2.60 7.31
C MET A 79 0.30 -1.64 8.04
N ARG A 80 -0.60 -1.00 7.28
CA ARG A 80 -1.58 -0.02 7.77
C ARG A 80 -2.98 -0.63 7.73
N THR A 81 -3.74 -0.64 8.81
CA THR A 81 -5.09 -1.27 8.86
C THR A 81 -6.22 -0.28 8.56
N SER A 82 -5.98 0.75 7.74
CA SER A 82 -7.03 1.67 7.29
C SER A 82 -6.61 2.31 5.98
N PRO A 83 -7.42 2.16 4.91
CA PRO A 83 -7.12 2.79 3.63
C PRO A 83 -7.32 4.32 3.66
N VAL A 84 -8.12 4.83 4.62
CA VAL A 84 -8.81 6.11 4.43
C VAL A 84 -8.88 7.06 5.64
N THR A 85 -8.39 6.68 6.82
CA THR A 85 -8.49 7.56 8.00
C THR A 85 -7.14 8.01 8.57
N THR A 86 -7.17 9.19 9.19
CA THR A 86 -6.07 9.76 9.99
C THR A 86 -6.02 9.19 11.41
N ALA A 87 -6.86 8.20 11.72
CA ALA A 87 -6.86 7.53 13.01
C ALA A 87 -5.61 6.64 13.13
N THR A 88 -5.04 6.60 14.34
CA THR A 88 -3.72 6.06 14.66
C THR A 88 -3.41 4.79 13.89
N GLU A 89 -2.35 4.87 13.09
CA GLU A 89 -1.83 3.76 12.31
C GLU A 89 -1.47 2.61 13.25
N THR A 90 -2.17 1.49 13.11
CA THR A 90 -1.69 0.25 13.72
C THR A 90 -0.66 -0.32 12.77
N THR A 91 0.58 0.12 12.93
CA THR A 91 1.72 -0.41 12.19
C THR A 91 2.04 -1.81 12.70
N HIS A 92 1.71 -2.83 11.91
CA HIS A 92 2.23 -4.17 12.14
C HIS A 92 3.61 -4.28 11.50
N LEU A 93 4.64 -4.46 12.33
CA LEU A 93 6.01 -4.73 11.88
C LEU A 93 6.22 -6.25 11.81
N VAL A 94 6.54 -6.75 10.63
CA VAL A 94 7.06 -8.12 10.46
C VAL A 94 8.42 -8.05 9.77
N ALA A 95 9.45 -8.58 10.41
CA ALA A 95 10.76 -8.71 9.78
C ALA A 95 10.82 -10.01 8.98
N TYR A 96 11.03 -9.92 7.66
CA TYR A 96 11.11 -11.07 6.77
C TYR A 96 11.93 -10.78 5.51
N GLY A 97 12.80 -11.74 5.13
CA GLY A 97 13.75 -11.58 4.04
C GLY A 97 14.95 -10.67 4.36
N ASP A 98 15.70 -10.34 3.32
CA ASP A 98 16.92 -9.52 3.36
C ASP A 98 16.67 -8.12 2.76
N ALA A 99 17.56 -7.17 3.03
CA ALA A 99 17.52 -5.87 2.38
C ALA A 99 17.68 -6.03 0.86
N GLY A 100 16.78 -5.43 0.08
CA GLY A 100 16.76 -5.54 -1.39
C GLY A 100 15.74 -6.54 -1.94
N ASP A 101 15.23 -7.48 -1.11
CA ASP A 101 14.11 -8.32 -1.52
C ASP A 101 12.87 -7.46 -1.85
N LEU A 102 12.11 -7.83 -2.88
CA LEU A 102 10.87 -7.11 -3.22
C LEU A 102 9.68 -7.75 -2.50
N PRO A 103 8.76 -6.96 -1.94
CA PRO A 103 7.56 -7.49 -1.32
C PRO A 103 6.63 -8.10 -2.38
N VAL A 104 6.02 -9.23 -2.04
CA VAL A 104 4.85 -9.78 -2.76
C VAL A 104 3.75 -10.04 -1.74
N ILE A 105 2.51 -9.74 -2.08
CA ILE A 105 1.36 -9.82 -1.18
C ILE A 105 0.30 -10.72 -1.82
N GLY A 106 -0.39 -11.51 -1.00
CA GLY A 106 -1.50 -12.35 -1.45
C GLY A 106 -2.01 -13.30 -0.37
N ASP A 107 -3.19 -13.86 -0.61
CA ASP A 107 -3.78 -14.94 0.19
C ASP A 107 -3.11 -16.27 -0.17
N TRP A 108 -2.11 -16.65 0.64
CA TRP A 108 -1.30 -17.85 0.39
C TRP A 108 -1.90 -19.11 1.02
N ASP A 109 -2.80 -19.00 1.99
CA ASP A 109 -3.36 -20.13 2.73
C ASP A 109 -4.88 -20.31 2.56
N GLY A 110 -5.53 -19.41 1.83
CA GLY A 110 -6.94 -19.46 1.46
C GLY A 110 -7.88 -18.99 2.57
N ASP A 111 -7.39 -18.21 3.54
CA ASP A 111 -8.22 -17.69 4.65
C ASP A 111 -8.98 -16.40 4.31
N GLY A 112 -8.76 -15.86 3.11
CA GLY A 112 -9.37 -14.62 2.64
C GLY A 112 -8.64 -13.36 3.11
N LYS A 113 -7.46 -13.49 3.70
CA LYS A 113 -6.58 -12.38 4.07
C LYS A 113 -5.26 -12.48 3.33
N ASP A 114 -4.77 -11.33 2.89
CA ASP A 114 -3.46 -11.24 2.30
C ASP A 114 -2.36 -11.29 3.37
N SER A 115 -1.27 -11.95 3.04
CA SER A 115 -0.06 -12.03 3.85
C SER A 115 1.19 -11.70 3.03
N GLN A 116 2.27 -11.33 3.71
CA GLN A 116 3.52 -10.95 3.07
C GLN A 116 4.39 -12.14 2.62
N GLY A 117 5.00 -11.98 1.46
CA GLY A 117 6.08 -12.81 0.92
C GLY A 117 7.20 -11.94 0.33
N ILE A 118 8.25 -12.60 -0.17
CA ILE A 118 9.38 -11.93 -0.85
C ILE A 118 9.73 -12.60 -2.17
N VAL A 119 10.29 -11.81 -3.09
CA VAL A 119 10.89 -12.30 -4.35
C VAL A 119 12.31 -11.75 -4.52
N ARG A 120 13.16 -12.55 -5.17
CA ARG A 120 14.61 -12.32 -5.39
C ARG A 120 14.99 -12.56 -6.84
#